data_AF-A0A5D0RMG9-F1
#
_entry.id   AF-A0A5D0RMG9-F1
#
_cell.length_a   1.000
_cell.length_b   1.000
_cell.length_c   1.000
_cell.angle_alpha   90.00
_cell.angle_beta   90.00
_cell.angle_gamma   90.00
#
_symmetry.space_group_name_H-M   'P 1'
#
loop_
_entity.id
_entity.type
_entity.pdbx_description
1 polymer ?
#
loop_
_entity_poly.entity_id
_entity_poly.type
_entity_poly.pdbx_seq_one_letter_code
_entity_poly.pdbx_strand_id
1 'polypeptide(L)'
;MVGLRNILGGLAALVVTCTALAAQAAERDELRAFLEVTGFDVAITSMQQGAMAGPGLAGDAPDAFGDQWVRLAEEVFDPEVMLERALDMMAAVMPDELVSHGMAFYGSDLGQRLVEAENESHMTPDEERYRIGEDLVAAMLDDNPGRAEDLRAMTNAIGGVDSSVPAVIEIQVRYLMAAAARTSEATYSEAELRAILAEQVPRMRENIEVYSLLGSAYAYRDFTDDEVAAYLAALEHPLMQQVYEVLNAVQYEVMAERYEALAARLDELSPQQEI
;
A
#
# COMPACT_ATOMS: atom_id res chain seq x y z
N MET A 1 28.12 -53.60 8.77
CA MET A 1 26.75 -53.06 8.96
C MET A 1 26.69 -51.59 9.44
N VAL A 2 27.79 -50.97 9.89
CA VAL A 2 27.77 -49.55 10.35
C VAL A 2 27.70 -48.54 9.18
N GLY A 3 28.33 -48.83 8.03
CA GLY A 3 28.33 -47.92 6.87
C GLY A 3 26.97 -47.75 6.18
N LEU A 4 26.14 -48.80 6.11
CA LEU A 4 24.84 -48.75 5.42
C LEU A 4 23.80 -47.92 6.21
N ARG A 5 23.89 -47.92 7.55
CA ARG A 5 22.98 -47.18 8.44
C ARG A 5 23.24 -45.67 8.41
N ASN A 6 24.50 -45.26 8.21
CA ASN A 6 24.88 -43.85 8.06
C ASN A 6 24.50 -43.28 6.68
N ILE A 7 24.55 -44.11 5.62
CA ILE A 7 24.12 -43.71 4.26
C ILE A 7 22.60 -43.54 4.20
N LEU A 8 21.83 -44.47 4.81
CA LEU A 8 20.37 -44.36 4.90
C LEU A 8 19.92 -43.16 5.76
N GLY A 9 20.63 -42.85 6.85
CA GLY A 9 20.36 -41.66 7.66
C GLY A 9 20.64 -40.34 6.94
N GLY A 10 21.72 -40.28 6.16
CA GLY A 10 22.05 -39.13 5.32
C GLY A 10 21.07 -38.92 4.16
N LEU A 11 20.60 -40.01 3.53
CA LEU A 11 19.61 -39.95 2.45
C LEU A 11 18.22 -39.53 2.96
N ALA A 12 17.80 -40.02 4.13
CA ALA A 12 16.54 -39.61 4.74
C ALA A 12 16.56 -38.14 5.19
N ALA A 13 17.67 -37.66 5.75
CA ALA A 13 17.85 -36.25 6.08
C ALA A 13 17.84 -35.36 4.83
N LEU A 14 18.53 -35.78 3.75
CA LEU A 14 18.56 -35.05 2.48
C LEU A 14 17.16 -34.98 1.83
N VAL A 15 16.40 -36.08 1.82
CA VAL A 15 15.04 -36.11 1.27
C VAL A 15 14.09 -35.21 2.06
N VAL A 16 14.16 -35.22 3.40
CA VAL A 16 13.33 -34.35 4.26
C VAL A 16 13.67 -32.87 4.05
N THR A 17 14.95 -32.51 3.93
CA THR A 17 15.37 -31.13 3.64
C THR A 17 14.93 -30.69 2.24
N CYS A 18 15.04 -31.54 1.21
CA CYS A 18 14.58 -31.21 -0.13
C CYS A 18 13.05 -31.03 -0.21
N THR A 19 12.26 -31.83 0.53
CA THR A 19 10.80 -31.68 0.55
C THR A 19 10.36 -30.41 1.29
N ALA A 20 11.05 -30.03 2.37
CA ALA A 20 10.73 -28.81 3.11
C ALA A 20 11.02 -27.54 2.29
N LEU A 21 12.16 -27.51 1.58
CA LEU A 21 12.50 -26.40 0.69
C LEU A 21 11.52 -26.29 -0.50
N ALA A 22 11.08 -27.41 -1.06
CA ALA A 22 10.10 -27.41 -2.14
C ALA A 22 8.71 -26.93 -1.68
N ALA A 23 8.29 -27.30 -0.47
CA ALA A 23 7.03 -26.82 0.10
C ALA A 23 7.06 -25.31 0.35
N GLN A 24 8.15 -24.80 0.91
CA GLN A 24 8.31 -23.37 1.18
C GLN A 24 8.42 -22.53 -0.10
N ALA A 25 9.05 -23.05 -1.14
CA ALA A 25 9.07 -22.41 -2.45
C ALA A 25 7.67 -22.34 -3.07
N ALA A 26 6.90 -23.44 -3.00
CA ALA A 26 5.53 -23.49 -3.52
C ALA A 26 4.58 -22.53 -2.79
N GLU A 27 4.68 -22.44 -1.46
CA GLU A 27 3.93 -21.49 -0.63
C GLU A 27 4.26 -20.04 -1.00
N ARG A 28 5.54 -19.73 -1.23
CA ARG A 28 5.95 -18.40 -1.68
C ARG A 28 5.44 -18.05 -3.07
N ASP A 29 5.47 -19.00 -4.00
CA ASP A 29 4.93 -18.82 -5.36
C ASP A 29 3.41 -18.58 -5.33
N GLU A 30 2.68 -19.27 -4.43
CA GLU A 30 1.25 -19.07 -4.23
C GLU A 30 0.93 -17.68 -3.67
N LEU A 31 1.67 -17.22 -2.65
CA LEU A 31 1.50 -15.87 -2.11
C LEU A 31 1.85 -14.79 -3.13
N ARG A 32 2.85 -15.02 -4.00
CA ARG A 32 3.15 -14.13 -5.11
C ARG A 32 2.01 -14.06 -6.11
N ALA A 33 1.47 -15.20 -6.53
CA ALA A 33 0.31 -15.25 -7.41
C ALA A 33 -0.91 -14.56 -6.78
N PHE A 34 -1.09 -14.71 -5.46
CA PHE A 34 -2.12 -14.00 -4.72
C PHE A 34 -1.96 -12.48 -4.78
N LEU A 35 -0.75 -11.96 -4.56
CA LEU A 35 -0.47 -10.53 -4.67
C LEU A 35 -0.74 -9.98 -6.08
N GLU A 36 -0.31 -10.71 -7.11
CA GLU A 36 -0.54 -10.33 -8.52
C GLU A 36 -2.04 -10.33 -8.88
N VAL A 37 -2.76 -11.38 -8.48
CA VAL A 37 -4.20 -11.51 -8.78
C VAL A 37 -5.03 -10.46 -8.04
N THR A 38 -4.64 -10.09 -6.82
CA THR A 38 -5.33 -9.06 -6.04
C THR A 38 -4.92 -7.63 -6.38
N GLY A 39 -3.89 -7.44 -7.21
CA GLY A 39 -3.31 -6.12 -7.52
C GLY A 39 -2.51 -5.50 -6.36
N PHE A 40 -2.26 -6.26 -5.29
CA PHE A 40 -1.58 -5.74 -4.11
C PHE A 40 -0.06 -5.59 -4.32
N ASP A 41 0.51 -6.31 -5.28
CA ASP A 41 1.87 -6.07 -5.77
C ASP A 41 2.03 -4.65 -6.33
N VAL A 42 1.04 -4.16 -7.10
CA VAL A 42 1.01 -2.78 -7.61
C VAL A 42 0.84 -1.79 -6.46
N ALA A 43 -0.05 -2.08 -5.50
CA ALA A 43 -0.24 -1.24 -4.32
C ALA A 43 1.06 -1.10 -3.49
N ILE A 44 1.83 -2.18 -3.32
CA ILE A 44 3.11 -2.15 -2.61
C ILE A 44 4.17 -1.38 -3.41
N THR A 45 4.30 -1.66 -4.70
CA THR A 45 5.36 -1.07 -5.54
C THR A 45 5.12 0.41 -5.83
N SER A 46 3.86 0.85 -5.90
CA SER A 46 3.48 2.26 -6.06
C SER A 46 3.89 3.17 -4.89
N MET A 47 4.20 2.60 -3.71
CA MET A 47 4.71 3.37 -2.57
C MET A 47 5.99 4.14 -2.90
N GLN A 48 6.82 3.66 -3.84
CA GLN A 48 7.99 4.38 -4.32
C GLN A 48 7.61 5.75 -4.94
N GLN A 49 6.55 5.81 -5.74
CA GLN A 49 6.07 7.05 -6.34
C GLN A 49 5.59 8.04 -5.27
N GLY A 50 4.86 7.54 -4.28
CA GLY A 50 4.45 8.34 -3.11
C GLY A 50 5.65 8.88 -2.32
N ALA A 51 6.69 8.07 -2.13
CA ALA A 51 7.92 8.51 -1.47
C ALA A 51 8.69 9.56 -2.28
N MET A 52 8.76 9.39 -3.61
CA MET A 52 9.43 10.35 -4.52
C MET A 52 8.72 11.70 -4.58
N ALA A 53 7.38 11.71 -4.53
CA ALA A 53 6.59 12.95 -4.46
C ALA A 53 6.90 13.76 -3.19
N GLY A 54 7.42 13.09 -2.15
CA GLY A 54 7.95 13.62 -0.91
C GLY A 54 7.44 15.02 -0.50
N PRO A 55 8.26 16.07 -0.62
CA PRO A 55 8.02 17.41 -0.05
C PRO A 55 6.73 18.17 -0.46
N GLY A 56 5.98 17.70 -1.47
CA GLY A 56 4.69 18.29 -1.85
C GLY A 56 3.64 18.25 -0.73
N LEU A 57 3.80 17.35 0.25
CA LEU A 57 2.91 17.19 1.41
C LEU A 57 3.26 18.10 2.60
N ALA A 58 4.43 18.72 2.63
CA ALA A 58 4.95 19.43 3.81
C ALA A 58 4.76 20.96 3.78
N GLY A 59 4.41 21.54 2.64
CA GLY A 59 4.25 22.99 2.49
C GLY A 59 5.58 23.76 2.45
N ASP A 60 5.70 24.67 1.50
CA ASP A 60 6.72 25.73 1.32
C ASP A 60 8.22 25.40 1.44
N ALA A 61 8.62 24.13 1.40
CA ALA A 61 9.97 23.77 0.96
C ALA A 61 10.01 22.52 0.06
N PRO A 62 9.28 22.47 -1.08
CA PRO A 62 9.18 21.25 -1.87
C PRO A 62 10.50 20.81 -2.54
N ASP A 63 11.42 21.75 -2.76
CA ASP A 63 12.52 21.54 -3.72
C ASP A 63 13.93 21.58 -3.08
N ALA A 64 14.04 21.63 -1.75
CA ALA A 64 15.35 21.81 -1.09
C ALA A 64 16.37 20.70 -1.42
N PHE A 65 15.88 19.48 -1.70
CA PHE A 65 16.69 18.31 -2.05
C PHE A 65 16.60 17.93 -3.54
N GLY A 66 15.52 18.34 -4.23
CA GLY A 66 15.25 18.05 -5.65
C GLY A 66 15.58 16.60 -6.04
N ASP A 67 16.32 16.42 -7.13
CA ASP A 67 16.72 15.12 -7.67
C ASP A 67 17.46 14.18 -6.70
N GLN A 68 18.11 14.70 -5.65
CA GLN A 68 18.80 13.85 -4.68
C GLN A 68 17.82 13.09 -3.79
N TRP A 69 16.69 13.72 -3.45
CA TRP A 69 15.61 13.05 -2.73
C TRP A 69 15.00 11.95 -3.59
N VAL A 70 14.67 12.28 -4.84
CA VAL A 70 14.07 11.32 -5.78
C VAL A 70 14.95 10.08 -5.90
N ARG A 71 16.26 10.26 -6.14
CA ARG A 71 17.22 9.13 -6.21
C ARG A 71 17.28 8.31 -4.93
N LEU A 72 17.34 8.97 -3.76
CA LEU A 72 17.39 8.24 -2.49
C LEU A 72 16.08 7.49 -2.23
N ALA A 73 14.94 8.07 -2.56
CA ALA A 73 13.64 7.42 -2.48
C ALA A 73 13.55 6.22 -3.43
N GLU A 74 14.05 6.34 -4.67
CA GLU A 74 14.13 5.21 -5.62
C GLU A 74 14.95 4.05 -5.06
N GLU A 75 16.13 4.35 -4.49
CA GLU A 75 17.03 3.34 -3.92
C GLU A 75 16.45 2.67 -2.67
N VAL A 76 15.79 3.44 -1.80
CA VAL A 76 15.27 2.92 -0.52
C VAL A 76 13.95 2.19 -0.69
N PHE A 77 13.06 2.71 -1.54
CA PHE A 77 11.78 2.10 -1.90
C PHE A 77 11.94 1.24 -3.16
N ASP A 78 12.94 0.36 -3.16
CA ASP A 78 13.14 -0.60 -4.25
C ASP A 78 11.92 -1.55 -4.36
N PRO A 79 11.26 -1.63 -5.53
CA PRO A 79 10.05 -2.44 -5.70
C PRO A 79 10.24 -3.92 -5.40
N GLU A 80 11.38 -4.50 -5.78
CA GLU A 80 11.66 -5.92 -5.58
C GLU A 80 11.88 -6.20 -4.09
N VAL A 81 12.65 -5.36 -3.40
CA VAL A 81 12.87 -5.47 -1.95
C VAL A 81 11.57 -5.33 -1.17
N MET A 82 10.71 -4.37 -1.53
CA MET A 82 9.41 -4.19 -0.87
C MET A 82 8.50 -5.41 -1.07
N LEU A 83 8.46 -5.95 -2.30
CA LEU A 83 7.64 -7.12 -2.61
C LEU A 83 8.15 -8.39 -1.91
N GLU A 84 9.46 -8.62 -1.89
CA GLU A 84 10.05 -9.73 -1.14
C GLU A 84 9.76 -9.63 0.35
N ARG A 85 9.83 -8.43 0.90
CA ARG A 85 9.52 -8.18 2.31
C ARG A 85 8.05 -8.44 2.62
N ALA A 86 7.14 -8.00 1.76
CA ALA A 86 5.72 -8.27 1.88
C ALA A 86 5.43 -9.78 1.90
N LEU A 87 6.04 -10.53 0.97
CA LEU A 87 5.93 -11.99 0.91
C LEU A 87 6.44 -12.68 2.18
N ASP A 88 7.56 -12.21 2.75
CA ASP A 88 8.10 -12.76 4.00
C ASP A 88 7.15 -12.52 5.18
N MET A 89 6.53 -11.35 5.26
CA MET A 89 5.54 -11.04 6.30
C MET A 89 4.28 -11.87 6.12
N MET A 90 3.76 -11.96 4.89
CA MET A 90 2.56 -12.74 4.58
C MET A 90 2.75 -14.22 4.88
N ALA A 91 3.88 -14.82 4.50
CA ALA A 91 4.17 -16.22 4.83
C ALA A 91 4.15 -16.51 6.34
N ALA A 92 4.38 -15.49 7.17
CA ALA A 92 4.35 -15.66 8.63
C ALA A 92 2.94 -15.53 9.23
N VAL A 93 2.01 -14.82 8.58
CA VAL A 93 0.73 -14.40 9.21
C VAL A 93 -0.51 -14.69 8.38
N MET A 94 -0.39 -14.97 7.08
CA MET A 94 -1.50 -15.14 6.15
C MET A 94 -1.97 -16.61 6.14
N PRO A 95 -3.17 -16.93 6.63
CA PRO A 95 -3.71 -18.28 6.56
C PRO A 95 -4.11 -18.68 5.13
N ASP A 96 -3.91 -19.95 4.76
CA ASP A 96 -4.27 -20.52 3.44
C ASP A 96 -5.74 -20.26 3.06
N GLU A 97 -6.65 -20.24 4.05
CA GLU A 97 -8.08 -19.97 3.82
C GLU A 97 -8.31 -18.54 3.32
N LEU A 98 -7.55 -17.56 3.81
CA LEU A 98 -7.65 -16.17 3.36
C LEU A 98 -7.10 -16.03 1.94
N VAL A 99 -5.96 -16.68 1.64
CA VAL A 99 -5.39 -16.73 0.29
C VAL A 99 -6.40 -17.33 -0.68
N SER A 100 -6.93 -18.51 -0.37
CA SER A 100 -7.92 -19.20 -1.18
C SER A 100 -9.18 -18.35 -1.41
N HIS A 101 -9.65 -17.66 -0.38
CA HIS A 101 -10.83 -16.80 -0.46
C HIS A 101 -10.61 -15.60 -1.39
N GLY A 102 -9.50 -14.88 -1.23
CA GLY A 102 -9.20 -13.74 -2.10
C GLY A 102 -8.91 -14.16 -3.54
N MET A 103 -8.18 -15.27 -3.76
CA MET A 103 -7.97 -15.82 -5.11
C MET A 103 -9.30 -16.21 -5.79
N ALA A 104 -10.27 -16.74 -5.05
CA ALA A 104 -11.55 -17.11 -5.62
C ALA A 104 -12.34 -15.91 -6.13
N PHE A 105 -12.32 -14.78 -5.41
CA PHE A 105 -12.99 -13.56 -5.84
C PHE A 105 -12.22 -12.84 -6.95
N TYR A 106 -10.94 -12.54 -6.73
CA TYR A 106 -10.13 -11.79 -7.69
C TYR A 106 -9.78 -12.59 -8.95
N GLY A 107 -9.83 -13.92 -8.88
CA GLY A 107 -9.75 -14.81 -10.05
C GLY A 107 -11.05 -14.91 -10.86
N SER A 108 -12.15 -14.29 -10.43
CA SER A 108 -13.41 -14.24 -11.18
C SER A 108 -13.37 -13.18 -12.30
N ASP A 109 -14.33 -13.25 -13.24
CA ASP A 109 -14.45 -12.26 -14.32
C ASP A 109 -14.61 -10.82 -13.79
N LEU A 110 -15.48 -10.63 -12.78
CA LEU A 110 -15.66 -9.33 -12.14
C LEU A 110 -14.38 -8.87 -11.43
N GLY A 111 -13.74 -9.76 -10.67
CA GLY A 111 -12.50 -9.45 -9.94
C GLY A 111 -11.37 -8.99 -10.85
N GLN A 112 -11.14 -9.68 -11.97
CA GLN A 112 -10.09 -9.32 -12.94
C GLN A 112 -10.38 -7.97 -13.59
N ARG A 113 -11.63 -7.70 -13.96
CA ARG A 113 -12.04 -6.41 -14.54
C ARG A 113 -11.87 -5.25 -13.55
N LEU A 114 -12.18 -5.47 -12.26
CA LEU A 114 -11.97 -4.47 -11.21
C LEU A 114 -10.50 -4.12 -11.07
N VAL A 115 -9.62 -5.13 -10.96
CA VAL A 115 -8.16 -4.92 -10.85
C VAL A 115 -7.60 -4.21 -12.07
N GLU A 116 -8.07 -4.53 -13.28
CA GLU A 116 -7.68 -3.82 -14.50
C GLU A 116 -8.08 -2.34 -14.43
N ALA A 117 -9.33 -2.04 -14.04
CA ALA A 117 -9.81 -0.66 -13.92
C ALA A 117 -9.10 0.14 -12.82
N GLU A 118 -8.77 -0.48 -11.69
CA GLU A 118 -8.00 0.12 -10.59
C GLU A 118 -6.57 0.47 -11.04
N ASN A 119 -5.91 -0.46 -11.74
CA ASN A 119 -4.58 -0.23 -12.29
C ASN A 119 -4.57 0.86 -13.36
N GLU A 120 -5.53 0.87 -14.28
CA GLU A 120 -5.69 1.94 -15.27
C GLU A 120 -5.95 3.30 -14.60
N SER A 121 -6.76 3.32 -13.53
CA SER A 121 -7.04 4.51 -12.74
C SER A 121 -5.78 5.07 -12.08
N HIS A 122 -4.88 4.21 -11.58
CA HIS A 122 -3.60 4.63 -11.01
C HIS A 122 -2.62 5.21 -12.03
N MET A 123 -2.74 4.86 -13.31
CA MET A 123 -1.92 5.44 -14.38
C MET A 123 -2.40 6.84 -14.82
N THR A 124 -3.60 7.26 -14.39
CA THR A 124 -4.14 8.59 -14.66
C THR A 124 -3.62 9.60 -13.63
N PRO A 125 -3.14 10.79 -14.03
CA PRO A 125 -2.74 11.82 -13.09
C PRO A 125 -3.86 12.21 -12.12
N ASP A 126 -3.52 12.37 -10.83
CA ASP A 126 -4.47 12.67 -9.76
C ASP A 126 -5.37 13.89 -10.05
N GLU A 127 -4.80 14.97 -10.61
CA GLU A 127 -5.58 16.17 -10.98
C GLU A 127 -6.68 15.86 -11.99
N GLU A 128 -6.37 15.05 -13.01
CA GLU A 128 -7.34 14.63 -14.01
C GLU A 128 -8.38 13.69 -13.41
N ARG A 129 -7.91 12.68 -12.64
CA ARG A 129 -8.76 11.69 -11.97
C ARG A 129 -9.78 12.38 -11.06
N TYR A 130 -9.34 13.28 -10.17
CA TYR A 130 -10.22 13.92 -9.21
C TYR A 130 -11.17 14.92 -9.87
N ARG A 131 -10.73 15.64 -10.90
CA ARG A 131 -11.63 16.52 -11.65
C ARG A 131 -12.77 15.74 -12.30
N ILE A 132 -12.48 14.61 -12.95
CA ILE A 132 -13.52 13.75 -13.55
C ILE A 132 -14.37 13.11 -12.45
N GLY A 133 -13.75 12.65 -11.37
CA GLY A 133 -14.44 12.11 -10.20
C GLY A 133 -15.43 13.10 -9.58
N GLU A 134 -15.11 14.39 -9.56
CA GLU A 134 -15.99 15.44 -9.01
C GLU A 134 -17.26 15.58 -9.85
N ASP A 135 -17.11 15.64 -11.17
CA ASP A 135 -18.24 15.68 -12.11
C ASP A 135 -19.12 14.42 -11.95
N LEU A 136 -18.51 13.24 -11.80
CA LEU A 136 -19.20 11.97 -11.62
C LEU A 136 -19.96 11.91 -10.29
N VAL A 137 -19.33 12.31 -9.18
CA VAL A 137 -19.97 12.31 -7.86
C VAL A 137 -21.11 13.33 -7.81
N ALA A 138 -20.94 14.52 -8.40
CA ALA A 138 -22.00 15.50 -8.49
C ALA A 138 -23.23 14.93 -9.22
N ALA A 139 -23.04 14.27 -10.36
CA ALA A 139 -24.12 13.61 -11.09
C ALA A 139 -24.76 12.46 -10.27
N MET A 140 -23.94 11.64 -9.58
CA MET A 140 -24.44 10.56 -8.74
C MET A 140 -25.33 11.09 -7.60
N LEU A 141 -24.95 12.19 -6.94
CA LEU A 141 -25.73 12.74 -5.83
C LEU A 141 -27.13 13.21 -6.26
N ASP A 142 -27.29 13.63 -7.51
CA ASP A 142 -28.57 14.07 -8.07
C ASP A 142 -29.40 12.89 -8.62
N ASP A 143 -28.78 12.00 -9.39
CA ASP A 143 -29.48 10.98 -10.19
C ASP A 143 -29.46 9.57 -9.56
N ASN A 144 -28.42 9.23 -8.81
CA ASN A 144 -28.20 7.89 -8.23
C ASN A 144 -27.41 7.95 -6.91
N PRO A 145 -28.00 8.49 -5.82
CA PRO A 145 -27.28 8.66 -4.56
C PRO A 145 -26.85 7.34 -3.93
N GLY A 146 -27.54 6.23 -4.24
CA GLY A 146 -27.17 4.89 -3.78
C GLY A 146 -25.78 4.46 -4.27
N ARG A 147 -25.43 4.77 -5.52
CA ARG A 147 -24.09 4.52 -6.06
C ARG A 147 -23.00 5.21 -5.25
N ALA A 148 -23.22 6.47 -4.85
CA ALA A 148 -22.26 7.20 -4.03
C ALA A 148 -22.14 6.61 -2.61
N GLU A 149 -23.23 6.07 -2.05
CA GLU A 149 -23.22 5.36 -0.76
C GLU A 149 -22.42 4.06 -0.85
N ASP A 150 -22.62 3.27 -1.90
CA ASP A 150 -21.89 2.01 -2.11
C ASP A 150 -20.39 2.24 -2.24
N LEU A 151 -19.96 3.25 -3.01
CA LEU A 151 -18.54 3.58 -3.17
C LEU A 151 -17.88 4.00 -1.84
N ARG A 152 -18.59 4.76 -0.99
CA ARG A 152 -18.11 5.10 0.36
C ARG A 152 -18.00 3.84 1.22
N ALA A 153 -19.01 2.96 1.16
CA ALA A 153 -19.03 1.72 1.91
C ALA A 153 -17.88 0.79 1.51
N MET A 154 -17.57 0.69 0.21
CA MET A 154 -16.44 -0.09 -0.29
C MET A 154 -15.11 0.38 0.31
N THR A 155 -14.87 1.70 0.31
CA THR A 155 -13.66 2.29 0.91
C THR A 155 -13.56 1.94 2.40
N ASN A 156 -14.68 2.03 3.13
CA ASN A 156 -14.71 1.72 4.56
C ASN A 156 -14.52 0.23 4.85
N ALA A 157 -15.02 -0.66 3.99
CA ALA A 157 -14.94 -2.11 4.17
C ALA A 157 -13.51 -2.64 4.22
N ILE A 158 -12.56 -1.93 3.59
CA ILE A 158 -11.15 -2.31 3.48
C ILE A 158 -10.21 -1.44 4.34
N GLY A 159 -10.74 -0.73 5.33
CA GLY A 159 -9.98 0.09 6.28
C GLY A 159 -9.91 1.59 5.95
N GLY A 160 -10.20 1.97 4.70
CA GLY A 160 -10.45 3.34 4.27
C GLY A 160 -9.53 4.42 4.86
N VAL A 161 -10.15 5.40 5.53
CA VAL A 161 -9.46 6.53 6.14
C VAL A 161 -8.58 6.11 7.33
N ASP A 162 -8.97 5.05 8.04
CA ASP A 162 -8.32 4.62 9.29
C ASP A 162 -6.94 4.00 9.06
N SER A 163 -6.73 3.31 7.94
CA SER A 163 -5.41 2.82 7.52
C SER A 163 -4.55 3.93 6.89
N SER A 164 -5.19 4.87 6.18
CA SER A 164 -4.49 5.92 5.42
C SER A 164 -3.90 7.03 6.30
N VAL A 165 -4.60 7.45 7.35
CA VAL A 165 -4.17 8.57 8.22
C VAL A 165 -2.85 8.30 8.95
N PRO A 166 -2.65 7.16 9.64
CA PRO A 166 -1.40 6.87 10.31
C PRO A 166 -0.20 6.83 9.35
N ALA A 167 -0.41 6.28 8.14
CA ALA A 167 0.61 6.24 7.10
C ALA A 167 1.06 7.66 6.71
N VAL A 168 0.12 8.56 6.37
CA VAL A 168 0.46 9.95 5.98
C VAL A 168 1.19 10.69 7.10
N ILE A 169 0.78 10.52 8.35
CA ILE A 169 1.47 11.13 9.50
C ILE A 169 2.91 10.62 9.60
N GLU A 170 3.12 9.32 9.49
CA GLU A 170 4.46 8.74 9.63
C GLU A 170 5.43 9.26 8.56
N ILE A 171 4.94 9.39 7.33
CA ILE A 171 5.67 10.00 6.21
C ILE A 171 6.08 11.43 6.56
N GLN A 172 5.13 12.24 7.01
CA GLN A 172 5.37 13.66 7.33
C GLN A 172 6.32 13.83 8.52
N VAL A 173 6.16 13.04 9.58
CA VAL A 173 7.06 13.09 10.75
C VAL A 173 8.50 12.81 10.33
N ARG A 174 8.72 11.72 9.60
CA ARG A 174 10.08 11.31 9.22
C ARG A 174 10.72 12.31 8.26
N TYR A 175 9.95 12.90 7.36
CA TYR A 175 10.40 14.00 6.51
C TYR A 175 10.78 15.26 7.32
N LEU A 176 9.93 15.71 8.24
CA LEU A 176 10.20 16.93 9.00
C LEU A 176 11.40 16.77 9.94
N MET A 177 11.55 15.59 10.54
CA MET A 177 12.75 15.24 11.32
C MET A 177 14.02 15.27 10.47
N ALA A 178 13.93 14.84 9.21
CA ALA A 178 15.03 14.91 8.24
C ALA A 178 15.51 16.33 7.98
N ALA A 179 14.57 17.21 7.67
CA ALA A 179 14.86 18.59 7.33
C ALA A 179 15.46 19.32 8.55
N ALA A 180 14.90 19.10 9.73
CA ALA A 180 15.31 19.69 11.00
C ALA A 180 16.75 19.35 11.42
N ALA A 181 17.21 18.13 11.16
CA ALA A 181 18.57 17.70 11.49
C ALA A 181 19.65 18.50 10.72
N ARG A 182 19.27 19.16 9.62
CA ARG A 182 20.21 19.84 8.70
C ARG A 182 20.24 21.36 8.81
N THR A 183 19.13 21.98 9.21
CA THR A 183 19.06 23.44 9.34
C THR A 183 19.76 23.95 10.60
N SER A 184 20.27 23.07 11.47
CA SER A 184 20.72 23.39 12.85
C SER A 184 19.66 24.11 13.70
N GLU A 185 18.44 24.21 13.19
CA GLU A 185 17.25 24.80 13.78
C GLU A 185 16.18 23.70 13.88
N ALA A 186 16.51 22.63 14.62
CA ALA A 186 15.49 21.66 14.99
C ALA A 186 14.50 22.37 15.95
N THR A 187 13.40 22.85 15.39
CA THR A 187 12.41 23.66 16.13
C THR A 187 11.48 22.78 16.97
N TYR A 188 11.31 21.51 16.57
CA TYR A 188 10.40 20.56 17.21
C TYR A 188 11.06 19.18 17.36
N SER A 189 10.85 18.54 18.51
CA SER A 189 11.10 17.11 18.71
C SER A 189 10.08 16.26 17.96
N GLU A 190 10.37 14.96 17.75
CA GLU A 190 9.42 14.04 17.11
C GLU A 190 8.05 14.02 17.82
N ALA A 191 8.05 14.04 19.16
CA ALA A 191 6.82 14.07 19.94
C ALA A 191 6.01 15.35 19.71
N GLU A 192 6.68 16.49 19.56
CA GLU A 192 6.03 17.77 19.25
C GLU A 192 5.49 17.79 17.82
N LEU A 193 6.23 17.27 16.84
CA LEU A 193 5.75 17.13 15.46
C LEU A 193 4.50 16.23 15.40
N ARG A 194 4.53 15.08 16.09
CA ARG A 194 3.36 14.20 16.18
C ARG A 194 2.16 14.89 16.82
N ALA A 195 2.38 15.70 17.86
CA ALA A 195 1.30 16.47 18.48
C ALA A 195 0.71 17.52 17.51
N ILE A 196 1.56 18.24 16.76
CA ILE A 196 1.12 19.22 15.75
C ILE A 196 0.31 18.54 14.64
N LEU A 197 0.79 17.40 14.12
CA LEU A 197 0.10 16.66 13.07
C LEU A 197 -1.21 16.04 13.58
N ALA A 198 -1.27 15.64 14.86
CA ALA A 198 -2.50 15.16 15.48
C ALA A 198 -3.62 16.20 15.46
N GLU A 199 -3.30 17.50 15.56
CA GLU A 199 -4.30 18.58 15.44
C GLU A 199 -4.90 18.67 14.02
N GLN A 200 -4.18 18.19 12.99
CA GLN A 200 -4.63 18.21 11.60
C GLN A 200 -5.44 16.98 11.20
N VAL A 201 -5.43 15.92 12.02
CA VAL A 201 -6.10 14.65 11.73
C VAL A 201 -7.55 14.82 11.28
N PRO A 202 -8.42 15.62 11.94
CA PRO A 202 -9.81 15.74 11.51
C PRO A 202 -9.96 16.23 10.06
N ARG A 203 -9.16 17.23 9.66
CA ARG A 203 -9.16 17.76 8.28
C ARG A 203 -8.56 16.75 7.31
N MET A 204 -7.51 16.05 7.72
CA MET A 204 -6.88 15.03 6.88
C MET A 204 -7.84 13.87 6.60
N ARG A 205 -8.63 13.46 7.60
CA ARG A 205 -9.69 12.46 7.43
C ARG A 205 -10.72 12.88 6.40
N GLU A 206 -11.23 14.10 6.52
CA GLU A 206 -12.21 14.66 5.57
C GLU A 206 -11.65 14.69 4.15
N ASN A 207 -10.40 15.14 3.98
CA ASN A 207 -9.74 15.16 2.68
C ASN A 207 -9.60 13.75 2.10
N ILE A 208 -9.12 12.78 2.89
CA ILE A 208 -8.97 11.40 2.43
C ILE A 208 -10.34 10.83 2.03
N GLU A 209 -11.38 11.05 2.82
CA GLU A 209 -12.73 10.57 2.49
C GLU A 209 -13.24 11.14 1.16
N VAL A 210 -13.08 12.45 0.95
CA VAL A 210 -13.46 13.10 -0.31
C VAL A 210 -12.66 12.53 -1.47
N TYR A 211 -11.33 12.55 -1.42
CA TYR A 211 -10.51 12.12 -2.55
C TYR A 211 -10.61 10.62 -2.83
N SER A 212 -10.83 9.78 -1.80
CA SER A 212 -11.13 8.35 -1.99
C SER A 212 -12.45 8.14 -2.73
N LEU A 213 -13.49 8.93 -2.41
CA LEU A 213 -14.75 8.86 -3.14
C LEU A 213 -14.59 9.32 -4.60
N LEU A 214 -13.88 10.42 -4.83
CA LEU A 214 -13.61 10.92 -6.19
C LEU A 214 -12.82 9.89 -7.01
N GLY A 215 -11.77 9.32 -6.42
CA GLY A 215 -10.96 8.27 -7.04
C GLY A 215 -11.76 7.01 -7.35
N SER A 216 -12.61 6.57 -6.42
CA SER A 216 -13.50 5.41 -6.61
C SER A 216 -14.53 5.67 -7.69
N ALA A 217 -15.14 6.85 -7.72
CA ALA A 217 -16.09 7.22 -8.75
C ALA A 217 -15.45 7.16 -10.14
N TYR A 218 -14.20 7.62 -10.27
CA TYR A 218 -13.44 7.50 -11.51
C TYR A 218 -13.09 6.05 -11.85
N ALA A 219 -12.53 5.28 -10.90
CA ALA A 219 -12.07 3.91 -11.12
C ALA A 219 -13.23 2.99 -11.57
N TYR A 220 -14.39 3.11 -10.91
CA TYR A 220 -15.54 2.24 -11.17
C TYR A 220 -16.60 2.87 -12.09
N ARG A 221 -16.27 3.94 -12.82
CA ARG A 221 -17.24 4.67 -13.68
C ARG A 221 -17.91 3.81 -14.76
N ASP A 222 -17.20 2.78 -15.22
CA ASP A 222 -17.61 1.91 -16.33
C ASP A 222 -18.30 0.61 -15.83
N PHE A 223 -18.51 0.46 -14.52
CA PHE A 223 -19.19 -0.68 -13.91
C PHE A 223 -20.66 -0.38 -13.63
N THR A 224 -21.51 -1.39 -13.80
CA THR A 224 -22.94 -1.30 -13.45
C THR A 224 -23.16 -1.23 -11.95
N ASP A 225 -24.35 -0.82 -11.51
CA ASP A 225 -24.71 -0.78 -10.09
C ASP A 225 -24.71 -2.18 -9.46
N ASP A 226 -25.20 -3.19 -10.19
CA ASP A 226 -25.18 -4.58 -9.71
C ASP A 226 -23.75 -5.10 -9.52
N GLU A 227 -22.80 -4.70 -10.39
CA GLU A 227 -21.39 -5.08 -10.26
C GLU A 227 -20.71 -4.39 -9.06
N VAL A 228 -21.00 -3.10 -8.83
CA VAL A 228 -20.49 -2.39 -7.64
C VAL A 228 -21.08 -2.94 -6.35
N ALA A 229 -22.38 -3.25 -6.32
CA ALA A 229 -23.00 -3.90 -5.18
C ALA A 229 -22.43 -5.31 -4.93
N ALA A 230 -22.13 -6.06 -5.99
CA ALA A 230 -21.48 -7.37 -5.86
C ALA A 230 -20.05 -7.25 -5.32
N TYR A 231 -19.32 -6.22 -5.73
CA TYR A 231 -17.99 -5.95 -5.20
C TYR A 231 -18.03 -5.54 -3.73
N LEU A 232 -18.92 -4.60 -3.36
CA LEU A 232 -19.14 -4.21 -1.98
C LEU A 232 -19.45 -5.42 -1.09
N ALA A 233 -20.35 -6.30 -1.53
CA ALA A 233 -20.69 -7.51 -0.79
C ALA A 233 -19.49 -8.46 -0.61
N ALA A 234 -18.58 -8.51 -1.59
CA ALA A 234 -17.33 -9.26 -1.45
C ALA A 234 -16.39 -8.62 -0.44
N LEU A 235 -16.24 -7.28 -0.45
CA LEU A 235 -15.40 -6.54 0.49
C LEU A 235 -15.91 -6.63 1.94
N GLU A 236 -17.23 -6.64 2.13
CA GLU A 236 -17.87 -6.81 3.45
C GLU A 236 -17.83 -8.25 3.98
N HIS A 237 -17.43 -9.22 3.16
CA HIS A 237 -17.35 -10.61 3.59
C HIS A 237 -16.29 -10.77 4.69
N PRO A 238 -16.55 -11.46 5.82
CA PRO A 238 -15.63 -11.50 6.96
C PRO A 238 -14.24 -12.06 6.66
N LEU A 239 -14.12 -12.99 5.70
CA LEU A 239 -12.81 -13.47 5.25
C LEU A 239 -12.07 -12.43 4.40
N MET A 240 -12.79 -11.68 3.56
CA MET A 240 -12.19 -10.61 2.76
C MET A 240 -11.73 -9.45 3.66
N GLN A 241 -12.49 -9.09 4.69
CA GLN A 241 -12.05 -8.09 5.66
C GLN A 241 -10.74 -8.51 6.36
N GLN A 242 -10.61 -9.79 6.73
CA GLN A 242 -9.35 -10.31 7.28
C GLN A 242 -8.21 -10.32 6.26
N VAL A 243 -8.49 -10.60 4.98
CA VAL A 243 -7.52 -10.44 3.89
C VAL A 243 -6.99 -9.00 3.89
N TYR A 244 -7.87 -8.01 3.86
CA TYR A 244 -7.47 -6.60 3.85
C TYR A 244 -6.81 -6.15 5.14
N GLU A 245 -7.19 -6.68 6.30
CA GLU A 245 -6.52 -6.41 7.58
C GLU A 245 -5.05 -6.84 7.52
N VAL A 246 -4.78 -8.06 7.05
CA VAL A 246 -3.41 -8.57 6.88
C VAL A 246 -2.65 -7.76 5.83
N LEU A 247 -3.26 -7.55 4.66
CA LEU A 247 -2.63 -6.79 3.57
C LEU A 247 -2.26 -5.36 4.01
N ASN A 248 -3.20 -4.63 4.60
CA ASN A 248 -2.95 -3.27 5.11
C ASN A 248 -1.85 -3.24 6.17
N ALA A 249 -1.84 -4.22 7.09
CA ALA A 249 -0.78 -4.32 8.09
C ALA A 249 0.60 -4.58 7.45
N VAL A 250 0.66 -5.47 6.46
CA VAL A 250 1.90 -5.74 5.70
C VAL A 250 2.37 -4.49 4.96
N GLN A 251 1.49 -3.78 4.25
CA GLN A 251 1.86 -2.53 3.59
C GLN A 251 2.35 -1.48 4.58
N TYR A 252 1.68 -1.31 5.72
CA TYR A 252 2.10 -0.38 6.76
C TYR A 252 3.49 -0.71 7.29
N GLU A 253 3.78 -1.98 7.59
CA GLU A 253 5.09 -2.40 8.08
C GLU A 253 6.19 -2.24 7.02
N VAL A 254 5.92 -2.63 5.77
CA VAL A 254 6.88 -2.41 4.66
C VAL A 254 7.18 -0.92 4.51
N MET A 255 6.14 -0.08 4.50
CA MET A 255 6.27 1.37 4.42
C MET A 255 7.10 1.93 5.58
N ALA A 256 6.80 1.52 6.81
CA ALA A 256 7.51 1.95 8.01
C ALA A 256 8.99 1.56 7.96
N GLU A 257 9.33 0.33 7.56
CA GLU A 257 10.72 -0.09 7.38
C GLU A 257 11.43 0.73 6.31
N ARG A 258 10.76 1.02 5.18
CA ARG A 258 11.35 1.81 4.08
C ARG A 258 11.63 3.24 4.52
N TYR A 259 10.70 3.89 5.20
CA TYR A 259 10.97 5.23 5.72
C TYR A 259 12.03 5.24 6.82
N GLU A 260 12.30 4.11 7.50
CA GLU A 260 13.34 4.03 8.54
C GLU A 260 14.70 3.99 7.86
N ALA A 261 14.81 3.15 6.83
CA ALA A 261 15.97 3.11 5.95
C ALA A 261 16.21 4.46 5.26
N LEU A 262 15.14 5.14 4.83
CA LEU A 262 15.23 6.48 4.25
C LEU A 262 15.79 7.46 5.28
N ALA A 263 15.22 7.46 6.50
CA ALA A 263 15.62 8.34 7.58
C ALA A 263 17.09 8.15 7.99
N ALA A 264 17.57 6.92 8.00
CA ALA A 264 18.95 6.59 8.33
C ALA A 264 19.98 7.12 7.31
N ARG A 265 19.54 7.49 6.10
CA ARG A 265 20.41 7.91 4.98
C ARG A 265 20.22 9.38 4.59
N LEU A 266 19.47 10.15 5.37
CA LEU A 266 19.19 11.56 5.07
C LEU A 266 20.43 12.45 5.13
N ASP A 267 21.45 12.04 5.89
CA ASP A 267 22.74 12.70 5.98
C ASP A 267 23.53 12.64 4.67
N GLU A 268 23.18 11.72 3.76
CA GLU A 268 23.77 11.59 2.42
C GLU A 268 23.34 12.70 1.45
N LEU A 269 22.17 13.32 1.68
CA LEU A 269 21.65 14.37 0.81
C LEU A 269 22.52 15.64 0.96
N SER A 270 22.52 16.54 -0.01
CA SER A 270 23.09 17.91 0.07
C SER A 270 22.08 18.93 -0.46
N PRO A 271 21.86 20.09 0.20
CA PRO A 271 20.89 21.07 -0.29
C PRO A 271 21.29 21.56 -1.68
N GLN A 272 20.30 21.67 -2.58
CA GLN A 272 20.55 22.34 -3.86
C GLN A 272 20.79 23.84 -3.59
N GLN A 273 21.91 24.37 -4.08
CA GLN A 273 22.10 25.81 -4.12
C GLN A 273 21.28 26.34 -5.30
N GLU A 274 20.40 27.32 -5.06
CA GLU A 274 19.79 28.10 -6.13
C GLU A 274 20.91 28.69 -7.01
N ILE A 275 20.86 28.42 -8.31
CA ILE A 275 21.74 29.04 -9.33
C ILE A 275 21.05 30.27 -9.89
#